data_AF-A0A258GX00-F1
#
_entry.id   AF-A0A258GX00-F1
#
_cell.length_a   1.000
_cell.length_b   1.000
_cell.length_c   1.000
_cell.angle_alpha   90.00
_cell.angle_beta   90.00
_cell.angle_gamma   90.00
#
_symmetry.space_group_name_H-M   'P 1'
#
loop_
_entity.id
_entity.type
_entity.pdbx_description
1 polymer ?
#
loop_
_entity_poly.entity_id
_entity_poly.type
_entity_poly.pdbx_seq_one_letter_code
_entity_poly.pdbx_strand_id
1 'polypeptide(L)'
;MTDAHHPKFQKLIDFLTRIPAIEINDTPSRGIGAGEDADGGWWVKFGIDIDHELAWHTVQEFGAVLNSLSLEEGLAATFKPVSPPPYLNGGPEEFLSWVIEARGGLAPGSVALVLEERLPQPVEDEAAWLDEVSEEEDEDDEDEELDD
;
A
#
# COMPACT_ATOMS: atom_id res chain seq x y z
N MET A 1 20.74 9.19 -18.86
CA MET A 1 20.04 8.13 -19.62
C MET A 1 19.23 7.37 -18.58
N THR A 2 17.94 7.71 -18.54
CA THR A 2 16.82 7.16 -17.75
C THR A 2 17.09 6.77 -16.30
N ASP A 3 16.67 7.67 -15.39
CA ASP A 3 16.18 7.42 -14.02
C ASP A 3 15.00 6.42 -13.98
N ALA A 4 15.07 5.35 -14.75
CA ALA A 4 14.10 4.28 -14.73
C ALA A 4 14.58 3.25 -13.71
N HIS A 5 13.68 2.82 -12.82
CA HIS A 5 13.99 1.74 -11.90
C HIS A 5 14.36 0.48 -12.67
N HIS A 6 15.14 -0.38 -12.01
CA HIS A 6 15.39 -1.72 -12.56
C HIS A 6 14.05 -2.44 -12.79
N PRO A 7 13.83 -3.10 -13.96
CA PRO A 7 12.53 -3.67 -14.34
C PRO A 7 11.90 -4.61 -13.30
N LYS A 8 12.70 -5.22 -12.44
CA LYS A 8 12.24 -6.07 -11.34
C LYS A 8 11.32 -5.36 -10.34
N PHE A 9 11.41 -4.04 -10.23
CA PHE A 9 10.56 -3.23 -9.35
C PHE A 9 9.28 -2.76 -10.04
N GLN A 10 9.22 -2.82 -11.38
CA GLN A 10 8.17 -2.17 -12.17
C GLN A 10 6.77 -2.60 -11.71
N LYS A 11 6.54 -3.90 -11.52
CA LYS A 11 5.23 -4.41 -11.10
C LYS A 11 4.76 -3.85 -9.75
N LEU A 12 5.66 -3.73 -8.77
CA LEU A 12 5.32 -3.16 -7.47
C LEU A 12 5.09 -1.66 -7.56
N ILE A 13 5.92 -0.95 -8.33
CA ILE A 13 5.78 0.48 -8.55
C ILE A 13 4.46 0.79 -9.26
N ASP A 14 4.14 0.07 -10.34
CA ASP A 14 2.88 0.21 -11.08
C ASP A 14 1.68 0.00 -10.15
N PHE A 15 1.73 -1.03 -9.30
CA PHE A 15 0.68 -1.28 -8.31
C PHE A 15 0.54 -0.12 -7.32
N LEU A 16 1.64 0.34 -6.72
CA LEU A 16 1.61 1.45 -5.75
C LEU A 16 1.05 2.73 -6.38
N THR A 17 1.36 3.02 -7.65
CA THR A 17 0.85 4.23 -8.32
C THR A 17 -0.66 4.24 -8.58
N ARG A 18 -1.36 3.12 -8.34
CA ARG A 18 -2.83 3.04 -8.42
C ARG A 18 -3.51 3.42 -7.10
N ILE A 19 -2.79 3.40 -5.98
CA ILE A 19 -3.38 3.68 -4.66
C ILE A 19 -3.59 5.20 -4.52
N PRO A 20 -4.83 5.68 -4.25
CA PRO A 20 -5.14 7.12 -4.30
C PRO A 20 -4.26 7.99 -3.39
N ALA A 21 -4.00 7.51 -2.16
CA ALA A 21 -3.22 8.28 -1.19
C ALA A 21 -1.69 8.25 -1.44
N ILE A 22 -1.18 7.52 -2.43
CA ILE A 22 0.26 7.50 -2.71
C ILE A 22 0.65 8.74 -3.52
N GLU A 23 1.63 9.48 -3.02
CA GLU A 23 2.15 10.65 -3.73
C GLU A 23 2.89 10.23 -5.00
N ILE A 24 2.42 10.75 -6.13
CA ILE A 24 3.04 10.56 -7.44
C ILE A 24 3.39 11.91 -8.06
N ASN A 25 4.42 11.92 -8.90
CA ASN A 25 4.79 13.11 -9.68
C ASN A 25 5.14 12.76 -11.13
N ASP A 26 5.54 13.78 -11.90
CA ASP A 26 5.83 13.65 -13.33
C ASP A 26 7.25 13.13 -13.64
N THR A 27 8.03 12.72 -12.63
CA THR A 27 9.32 12.08 -12.90
C THR A 27 9.11 10.69 -13.53
N PRO A 28 10.10 10.16 -14.27
CA PRO A 28 10.02 8.78 -14.79
C PRO A 28 9.81 7.72 -13.69
N SER A 29 10.27 8.01 -12.48
CA SER A 29 10.09 7.17 -11.29
C SER A 29 8.76 7.38 -10.56
N ARG A 30 7.93 8.34 -11.01
CA ARG A 30 6.66 8.73 -10.36
C ARG A 30 6.82 9.15 -8.90
N GLY A 31 7.98 9.72 -8.53
CA GLY A 31 8.28 10.09 -7.15
C GLY A 31 8.66 8.92 -6.23
N ILE A 32 8.68 7.69 -6.74
CA ILE A 32 9.03 6.49 -5.98
C ILE A 32 10.54 6.25 -6.11
N GLY A 33 11.19 5.90 -5.00
CA GLY A 33 12.57 5.43 -4.96
C GLY A 33 12.63 3.92 -4.86
N ALA A 34 13.61 3.27 -5.47
CA ALA A 34 13.83 1.84 -5.28
C ALA A 34 15.31 1.49 -5.39
N GLY A 35 15.75 0.45 -4.68
CA GLY A 35 17.13 0.01 -4.69
C GLY A 35 17.35 -1.37 -4.12
N GLU A 36 18.57 -1.87 -4.30
CA GLU A 36 19.06 -3.11 -3.69
C GLU A 36 20.09 -2.75 -2.61
N ASP A 37 20.12 -3.54 -1.54
CA ASP A 37 21.23 -3.53 -0.59
C ASP A 37 22.36 -4.46 -1.07
N ALA A 38 23.52 -4.36 -0.44
CA ALA A 38 24.69 -5.19 -0.78
C ALA A 38 24.49 -6.68 -0.46
N ASP A 39 23.52 -7.01 0.39
CA ASP A 39 23.25 -8.36 0.88
C ASP A 39 22.12 -9.05 0.08
N GLY A 40 21.66 -8.41 -1.01
CA GLY A 40 20.63 -8.93 -1.92
C GLY A 40 19.19 -8.69 -1.47
N GLY A 41 18.98 -7.95 -0.39
CA GLY A 41 17.71 -7.33 -0.05
C GLY A 41 17.39 -6.15 -0.96
N TRP A 42 16.16 -5.66 -0.88
CA TRP A 42 15.69 -4.52 -1.66
C TRP A 42 14.72 -3.66 -0.88
N TRP A 43 14.55 -2.43 -1.36
CA TRP A 43 13.62 -1.47 -0.80
C TRP A 43 12.91 -0.68 -1.91
N VAL A 44 11.68 -0.27 -1.62
CA VAL A 44 10.89 0.71 -2.37
C VAL A 44 10.44 1.77 -1.37
N LYS A 45 10.73 3.04 -1.64
CA LYS A 45 10.45 4.21 -0.80
C LYS A 45 9.48 5.14 -1.53
N PHE A 46 8.43 5.59 -0.86
CA PHE A 46 7.41 6.48 -1.44
C PHE A 46 6.82 7.40 -0.38
N GLY A 47 6.08 8.42 -0.83
CA GLY A 47 5.24 9.27 0.01
C GLY A 47 3.79 8.79 0.03
N ILE A 48 3.10 9.06 1.12
CA ILE A 48 1.65 8.98 1.26
C ILE A 48 1.22 10.40 1.60
N ASP A 49 0.28 10.95 0.84
CA ASP A 49 -0.32 12.25 1.11
C ASP A 49 -1.09 12.12 2.42
N ILE A 50 -0.54 12.66 3.50
CA ILE A 50 -1.09 12.48 4.86
C ILE A 50 -2.39 13.25 5.09
N ASP A 51 -2.73 14.18 4.19
CA ASP A 51 -3.99 14.93 4.21
C ASP A 51 -5.08 14.24 3.39
N HIS A 52 -4.72 13.23 2.58
CA HIS A 52 -5.68 12.41 1.84
C HIS A 52 -6.55 11.59 2.80
N GLU A 53 -7.85 11.46 2.51
CA GLU A 53 -8.79 10.74 3.39
C GLU A 53 -8.38 9.27 3.60
N LEU A 54 -7.89 8.61 2.55
CA LEU A 54 -7.37 7.24 2.57
C LEU A 54 -5.93 7.08 3.09
N ALA A 55 -5.26 8.13 3.56
CA ALA A 55 -3.86 8.04 4.00
C ALA A 55 -3.67 6.99 5.10
N TRP A 56 -4.51 7.09 6.14
CA TRP A 56 -4.41 6.19 7.29
C TRP A 56 -5.02 4.81 7.02
N HIS A 57 -6.00 4.71 6.12
CA HIS A 57 -6.49 3.43 5.59
C HIS A 57 -5.37 2.69 4.85
N THR A 58 -4.63 3.37 3.97
CA THR A 58 -3.46 2.81 3.27
C THR A 58 -2.41 2.31 4.26
N VAL A 59 -2.08 3.11 5.28
CA VAL A 59 -1.11 2.72 6.32
C VAL A 59 -1.60 1.51 7.12
N GLN A 60 -2.89 1.46 7.47
CA GLN A 60 -3.51 0.36 8.22
C GLN A 60 -3.47 -0.95 7.42
N GLU A 61 -3.91 -0.91 6.16
CA GLU A 61 -3.92 -2.06 5.27
C GLU A 61 -2.51 -2.59 4.99
N PHE A 62 -1.55 -1.71 4.68
CA PHE A 62 -0.16 -2.12 4.50
C PHE A 62 0.44 -2.70 5.78
N GLY A 63 0.11 -2.13 6.95
CA GLY A 63 0.51 -2.68 8.23
C GLY A 63 -0.02 -4.10 8.43
N ALA A 64 -1.30 -4.34 8.16
CA ALA A 64 -1.92 -5.66 8.27
C ALA A 64 -1.29 -6.67 7.30
N VAL A 65 -1.23 -6.32 6.01
CA VAL A 65 -0.77 -7.24 4.97
C VAL A 65 0.74 -7.47 5.03
N LEU A 66 1.56 -6.42 5.14
CA LEU A 66 3.01 -6.56 5.00
C LEU A 66 3.71 -6.86 6.32
N ASN A 67 3.15 -6.47 7.47
CA ASN A 67 3.79 -6.74 8.77
C ASN A 67 3.16 -7.92 9.51
N SER A 68 1.83 -8.06 9.55
CA SER A 68 1.21 -9.18 10.28
C SER A 68 1.33 -10.50 9.50
N LEU A 69 1.06 -10.52 8.19
CA LEU A 69 1.29 -11.73 7.38
C LEU A 69 2.78 -12.08 7.23
N SER A 70 3.69 -11.11 7.41
CA SER A 70 5.11 -11.41 7.54
C SER A 70 5.40 -12.35 8.72
N LEU A 71 4.70 -12.15 9.83
CA LEU A 71 4.88 -12.96 11.03
C LEU A 71 4.14 -14.30 10.95
N GLU A 72 2.95 -14.32 10.37
CA GLU A 72 2.07 -15.50 10.34
C GLU A 72 2.36 -16.43 9.17
N GLU A 73 2.61 -15.87 7.98
CA GLU A 73 2.79 -16.61 6.73
C GLU A 73 4.25 -16.56 6.22
N GLY A 74 5.16 -15.95 6.98
CA GLY A 74 6.59 -15.91 6.68
C GLY A 74 6.96 -15.04 5.48
N LEU A 75 6.10 -14.09 5.10
CA LEU A 75 6.43 -13.10 4.08
C LEU A 75 7.64 -12.27 4.56
N ALA A 76 8.80 -12.40 3.91
CA ALA A 76 10.01 -11.70 4.34
C ALA A 76 10.05 -10.21 3.94
N ALA A 77 8.89 -9.53 3.95
CA ALA A 77 8.72 -8.11 3.68
C ALA A 77 8.37 -7.34 4.95
N THR A 78 8.62 -6.04 4.96
CA THR A 78 8.26 -5.15 6.07
C THR A 78 7.87 -3.78 5.52
N PHE A 79 6.84 -3.19 6.10
CA PHE A 79 6.39 -1.83 5.86
C PHE A 79 6.66 -0.95 7.09
N LYS A 80 7.36 0.17 6.90
CA LYS A 80 7.71 1.08 8.01
C LYS A 80 7.83 2.53 7.58
N PRO A 81 7.54 3.50 8.47
CA PRO A 81 7.87 4.89 8.24
C PRO A 81 9.39 5.11 8.31
N VAL A 82 9.89 6.07 7.53
CA VAL A 82 11.26 6.58 7.58
C VAL A 82 11.24 8.10 7.46
N SER A 83 12.14 8.76 8.20
CA SER A 83 12.30 10.21 8.14
C SER A 83 13.72 10.59 8.54
N PRO A 84 14.33 11.63 7.94
CA PRO A 84 15.53 12.23 8.52
C PRO A 84 15.21 12.85 9.90
N PRO A 85 16.23 13.21 10.70
CA PRO A 85 16.00 13.79 12.02
C PRO A 85 15.10 15.04 11.95
N PRO A 86 13.90 15.05 12.59
CA PRO A 86 12.89 16.10 12.39
C PRO A 86 13.37 17.49 12.81
N TYR A 87 14.20 17.58 13.84
CA TYR A 87 14.73 18.84 14.36
C TYR A 87 15.67 19.59 13.40
N LEU A 88 16.00 19.01 12.23
CA LEU A 88 16.85 19.62 11.20
C LEU A 88 16.17 19.74 9.83
N ASN A 89 15.05 19.06 9.61
CA ASN A 89 14.51 18.81 8.28
C ASN A 89 12.97 18.78 8.37
N GLY A 90 12.32 19.88 8.74
CA GLY A 90 10.87 20.06 8.54
C GLY A 90 9.90 19.08 9.22
N GLY A 91 8.64 19.18 8.79
CA GLY A 91 7.52 18.40 9.31
C GLY A 91 7.26 17.09 8.52
N PRO A 92 6.25 16.30 8.93
CA PRO A 92 5.89 15.07 8.24
C PRO A 92 5.47 15.30 6.77
N GLU A 93 4.81 16.42 6.46
CA GLU A 93 4.44 16.81 5.07
C GLU A 93 5.64 16.87 4.12
N GLU A 94 6.84 17.17 4.64
CA GLU A 94 8.02 17.41 3.80
C GLU A 94 9.01 16.23 3.85
N PHE A 95 9.03 15.49 4.96
CA PHE A 95 10.13 14.55 5.25
C PHE A 95 9.69 13.20 5.82
N LEU A 96 8.39 12.96 6.01
CA LEU A 96 7.90 11.61 6.25
C LEU A 96 7.88 10.84 4.93
N SER A 97 8.33 9.60 4.96
CA SER A 97 8.17 8.68 3.85
C SER A 97 7.93 7.28 4.40
N TRP A 98 7.57 6.35 3.52
CA TRP A 98 7.37 4.96 3.87
C TRP A 98 8.27 4.08 3.02
N VAL A 99 8.68 2.95 3.60
CA VAL A 99 9.50 1.95 2.93
C VAL A 99 8.82 0.60 3.02
N ILE A 100 8.70 -0.05 1.87
CA ILE A 100 8.53 -1.50 1.76
C ILE A 100 9.91 -2.07 1.47
N GLU A 101 10.41 -2.96 2.32
CA GLU A 101 11.68 -3.66 2.12
C GLU A 101 11.52 -5.15 2.31
N ALA A 102 12.35 -5.94 1.64
CA ALA A 102 12.39 -7.38 1.85
C ALA A 102 13.81 -7.93 1.75
N ARG A 103 14.01 -9.07 2.41
CA ARG A 103 15.26 -9.84 2.37
C ARG A 103 14.99 -11.29 1.93
N GLY A 104 16.05 -12.08 1.78
CA GLY A 104 15.92 -13.53 1.63
C GLY A 104 15.34 -14.00 0.29
N GLY A 105 15.48 -13.20 -0.77
CA GLY A 105 15.12 -13.60 -2.14
C GLY A 105 13.64 -13.41 -2.52
N LEU A 106 12.82 -12.82 -1.66
CA LEU A 106 11.46 -12.40 -2.03
C LEU A 106 11.52 -11.36 -3.16
N ALA A 107 10.84 -11.60 -4.28
CA ALA A 107 10.85 -10.65 -5.39
C ALA A 107 9.86 -9.49 -5.15
N PRO A 108 10.18 -8.24 -5.56
CA PRO A 108 9.26 -7.10 -5.44
C PRO A 108 7.90 -7.36 -6.10
N GLY A 109 7.89 -7.98 -7.29
CA GLY A 109 6.67 -8.33 -7.99
C GLY A 109 5.79 -9.36 -7.27
N SER A 110 6.35 -10.16 -6.35
CA SER A 110 5.58 -11.06 -5.49
C SER A 110 4.85 -10.29 -4.40
N VAL A 111 5.46 -9.24 -3.85
CA VAL A 111 4.79 -8.34 -2.89
C VAL A 111 3.60 -7.64 -3.55
N ALA A 112 3.76 -7.21 -4.81
CA ALA A 112 2.66 -6.61 -5.57
C ALA A 112 1.46 -7.56 -5.71
N LEU A 113 1.71 -8.85 -5.95
CA LEU A 113 0.64 -9.86 -6.04
C LEU A 113 -0.09 -10.05 -4.71
N VAL A 114 0.64 -10.10 -3.60
CA VAL A 114 0.04 -10.24 -2.26
C VAL A 114 -0.82 -9.02 -1.94
N LEU A 115 -0.34 -7.81 -2.24
CA LEU A 115 -1.12 -6.59 -2.05
C LEU A 115 -2.37 -6.58 -2.95
N GLU A 116 -2.23 -6.95 -4.22
CA GLU A 116 -3.36 -7.02 -5.16
C GLU A 116 -4.39 -8.11 -4.79
N GLU A 117 -4.02 -9.13 -4.03
CA GLU A 117 -4.97 -10.15 -3.54
C GLU A 117 -5.72 -9.70 -2.28
N ARG A 118 -5.11 -8.83 -1.47
CA ARG A 118 -5.58 -8.56 -0.09
C ARG A 118 -6.15 -7.16 0.11
N LEU A 119 -5.75 -6.17 -0.70
CA LEU A 119 -6.28 -4.81 -0.63
C LEU A 119 -7.64 -4.69 -1.32
N PRO A 120 -8.42 -3.62 -1.02
CA PRO A 120 -9.64 -3.28 -1.73
C PRO A 120 -9.53 -3.40 -3.25
N GLN A 121 -10.59 -3.89 -3.89
CA GLN A 121 -10.64 -4.16 -5.32
C GLN A 121 -11.81 -3.41 -5.99
N PRO A 122 -11.55 -2.56 -6.99
CA PRO A 122 -10.22 -2.19 -7.49
C PRO A 122 -9.50 -1.21 -6.55
N VAL A 123 -8.17 -1.33 -6.46
CA VAL A 123 -7.37 -0.57 -5.48
C VAL A 123 -7.39 0.94 -5.72
N GLU A 124 -7.67 1.37 -6.95
CA GLU A 124 -7.81 2.78 -7.34
C GLU A 124 -9.19 3.39 -7.02
N ASP A 125 -10.19 2.59 -6.61
CA ASP A 125 -11.53 3.08 -6.32
C ASP A 125 -11.66 3.43 -4.84
N GLU A 126 -11.73 4.73 -4.53
CA GLU A 126 -11.82 5.25 -3.17
C GLU A 126 -13.01 4.68 -2.38
N ALA A 127 -14.13 4.42 -3.04
CA ALA A 127 -15.32 3.85 -2.39
C ALA A 127 -15.06 2.43 -1.87
N ALA A 128 -14.25 1.63 -2.58
CA ALA A 128 -13.88 0.28 -2.16
C ALA A 128 -13.06 0.26 -0.87
N TRP A 129 -12.39 1.37 -0.51
CA TRP A 129 -11.61 1.51 0.72
C TRP A 129 -12.43 1.95 1.94
N LEU A 130 -13.53 2.68 1.70
CA LEU A 130 -14.33 3.30 2.76
C LEU A 130 -15.45 2.39 3.25
N ASP A 131 -15.68 1.25 2.58
CA ASP A 131 -16.71 0.28 2.93
C ASP A 131 -18.06 1.01 3.18
N GLU A 132 -18.48 1.82 2.20
CA GLU A 132 -19.92 1.98 1.99
C GLU A 132 -20.42 0.61 1.51
N VAL A 133 -20.52 -0.33 2.44
CA VAL A 133 -21.41 -1.46 2.32
C VAL A 133 -22.75 -0.79 2.05
N SER A 134 -23.17 -0.75 0.78
CA SER A 134 -24.59 -0.64 0.51
C SER A 134 -25.18 -1.77 1.33
N GLU A 135 -25.84 -1.42 2.42
CA GLU A 135 -26.86 -2.25 3.02
C GLU A 135 -27.82 -2.51 1.84
N GLU A 136 -27.52 -3.52 1.01
CA GLU A 136 -28.54 -4.19 0.24
C GLU A 136 -29.43 -4.72 1.34
N GLU A 137 -30.51 -3.97 1.56
CA GLU A 137 -31.60 -4.28 2.46
C GLU A 137 -31.96 -5.75 2.23
N ASP A 138 -31.48 -6.64 3.10
CA ASP A 138 -32.11 -7.93 3.37
C ASP A 138 -33.46 -7.62 4.06
N GLU A 139 -34.33 -6.86 3.38
CA GLU A 139 -35.77 -6.94 3.59
C GLU A 139 -36.20 -8.24 2.93
N ASP A 140 -35.95 -9.36 3.63
CA ASP A 140 -36.65 -10.61 3.38
C ASP A 140 -38.15 -10.33 3.58
N ASP A 141 -38.81 -10.12 2.45
CA ASP A 141 -40.24 -10.22 2.24
C ASP A 141 -40.78 -11.56 2.79
N GLU A 142 -41.97 -11.45 3.40
CA GLU A 142 -42.99 -12.50 3.58
C GLU A 142 -42.71 -13.63 4.61
N ASP A 143 -43.38 -13.53 5.76
CA ASP A 143 -44.36 -14.56 6.14
C ASP A 143 -45.47 -13.94 7.01
N GLU A 144 -46.59 -13.61 6.35
CA GLU A 144 -47.90 -13.49 6.97
C GLU A 144 -48.31 -14.85 7.56
N GLU A 145 -48.01 -15.12 8.82
CA GLU A 145 -48.74 -16.15 9.58
C GLU A 145 -49.90 -15.48 10.33
N LEU A 146 -51.03 -15.42 9.63
CA LEU A 146 -52.37 -15.32 10.19
C LEU A 146 -52.59 -16.50 11.15
N ASP A 147 -52.88 -16.24 12.42
CA ASP A 147 -53.55 -17.23 13.27
C ASP A 147 -54.58 -16.57 14.20
N ASP A 148 -55.75 -17.23 14.26
CA ASP A 148 -57.11 -16.90 14.74
C ASP A 148 -57.32 -15.99 15.98
#